data_AF-A0A285NML5-F1
#
_entry.id   AF-A0A285NML5-F1
#
_cell.length_a   1.000
_cell.length_b   1.000
_cell.length_c   1.000
_cell.angle_alpha   90.00
_cell.angle_beta   90.00
_cell.angle_gamma   90.00
#
_symmetry.space_group_name_H-M   'P 1'
#
loop_
_entity.id
_entity.type
_entity.pdbx_description
1 polymer ?
#
loop_
_entity_poly.entity_id
_entity_poly.type
_entity_poly.pdbx_seq_one_letter_code
_entity_poly.pdbx_strand_id
1 'polypeptide(L)'
;MKIQTVLHKPEEHAQKLEFFKNWEELTYTTKMIPYENCYIAVLEIPDEDFEKLVGIFQSKEEAMGAFLSNAMEYGWEIVPESYVIYHAHFEDNKLFAGLLPKDSNPAIFDHLHLENMVKEMAKYPRVVVYSYDVVTYIKDVYPEVDSKLYVITREISKVKGYAPDLEQLAQIYGVNLQSLEDKLRFIQELITKPIKLKDGELQLPPVDKPTITC
;
A
#
# COMPACT_ATOMS: atom_id res chain seq x y z
N MET A 1 11.88 -12.51 -2.78
CA MET A 1 10.74 -11.96 -2.03
C MET A 1 11.27 -11.02 -0.97
N LYS A 2 10.64 -9.85 -0.82
CA LYS A 2 10.93 -8.90 0.26
C LYS A 2 9.72 -8.73 1.16
N ILE A 3 9.95 -8.90 2.47
CA ILE A 3 8.94 -8.62 3.50
C ILE A 3 9.52 -7.61 4.49
N GLN A 4 8.65 -6.87 5.16
CA GLN A 4 9.02 -5.88 6.15
C GLN A 4 8.11 -5.94 7.38
N THR A 5 8.62 -5.43 8.50
CA THR A 5 7.83 -5.22 9.72
C THR A 5 8.37 -4.01 10.49
N VAL A 6 7.52 -3.45 11.35
CA VAL A 6 7.89 -2.38 12.28
C VAL A 6 8.32 -2.99 13.60
N LEU A 7 9.44 -2.49 14.14
CA LEU A 7 9.96 -2.82 15.46
C LEU A 7 9.99 -1.54 16.29
N HIS A 8 9.31 -1.53 17.44
CA HIS A 8 9.40 -0.40 18.36
C HIS A 8 10.77 -0.34 19.03
N LYS A 9 11.42 -1.49 19.18
CA LYS A 9 12.79 -1.59 19.68
C LYS A 9 13.59 -2.63 18.90
N PRO A 10 14.91 -2.47 18.76
CA PRO A 10 15.75 -3.42 18.01
C PRO A 10 15.70 -4.85 18.57
N GLU A 11 15.47 -5.01 19.87
CA GLU A 11 15.47 -6.34 20.52
C GLU A 11 14.29 -7.21 20.08
N GLU A 12 13.20 -6.61 19.57
CA GLU A 12 12.02 -7.31 19.05
C GLU A 12 12.34 -8.13 17.78
N HIS A 13 13.46 -7.82 17.10
CA HIS A 13 13.83 -8.47 15.84
C HIS A 13 13.94 -9.99 15.96
N ALA A 14 14.56 -10.51 17.02
CA ALA A 14 14.71 -11.95 17.22
C ALA A 14 13.37 -12.66 17.40
N GLN A 15 12.42 -12.01 18.09
CA GLN A 15 11.06 -12.53 18.26
C GLN A 15 10.32 -12.54 16.91
N LYS A 16 10.45 -11.47 16.11
CA LYS A 16 9.83 -11.39 14.79
C LYS A 16 10.36 -12.42 13.81
N LEU A 17 11.58 -12.92 14.00
CA LEU A 17 12.17 -13.98 13.16
C LEU A 17 11.83 -15.40 13.63
N GLU A 18 11.06 -15.60 14.70
CA GLU A 18 10.81 -16.95 15.21
C GLU A 18 10.13 -17.88 14.20
N PHE A 19 9.28 -17.34 13.32
CA PHE A 19 8.61 -18.13 12.29
C PHE A 19 9.59 -18.79 11.32
N PHE A 20 10.77 -18.21 11.10
CA PHE A 20 11.81 -18.75 10.22
C PHE A 20 12.39 -20.07 10.70
N LYS A 21 12.23 -20.42 11.99
CA LYS A 21 12.68 -21.71 12.54
C LYS A 21 12.07 -22.91 11.79
N ASN A 22 10.91 -22.72 11.16
CA ASN A 22 10.23 -23.76 10.38
C ASN A 22 10.57 -23.74 8.88
N TRP A 23 11.51 -22.91 8.45
CA TRP A 23 11.89 -22.69 7.04
C TRP A 23 13.41 -22.83 6.86
N GLU A 24 13.99 -23.92 7.36
CA GLU A 24 15.43 -24.14 7.43
C GLU A 24 16.12 -24.15 6.05
N GLU A 25 15.37 -24.47 4.99
CA GLU A 25 15.86 -24.51 3.61
C GLU A 25 16.02 -23.13 2.97
N LEU A 26 15.38 -22.11 3.55
CA LEU A 26 15.40 -20.74 3.05
C LEU A 26 16.59 -19.98 3.65
N THR A 27 17.37 -19.33 2.79
CA THR A 27 18.35 -18.34 3.21
C THR A 27 17.73 -16.96 3.17
N TYR A 28 18.16 -16.09 4.08
CA TYR A 28 17.63 -14.74 4.14
C TYR A 28 18.71 -13.73 4.54
N THR A 29 18.51 -12.49 4.11
CA THR A 29 19.25 -11.34 4.60
C THR A 29 18.31 -10.39 5.32
N THR A 30 18.81 -9.68 6.33
CA THR A 30 18.03 -8.69 7.07
C THR A 30 18.73 -7.34 7.06
N LYS A 31 17.93 -6.28 6.97
CA LYS A 31 18.37 -4.90 7.10
C LYS A 31 17.43 -4.17 8.04
N MET A 32 17.99 -3.49 9.04
CA MET A 32 17.23 -2.58 9.90
C MET A 32 17.45 -1.14 9.43
N ILE A 33 16.36 -0.39 9.31
CA ILE A 33 16.36 0.99 8.85
C ILE A 33 15.67 1.83 9.94
N PRO A 34 16.32 2.85 10.52
CA PRO A 34 15.64 3.78 11.42
C PRO A 34 14.48 4.47 10.70
N TYR A 35 13.31 4.51 11.34
CA TYR A 35 12.10 5.13 10.79
C TYR A 35 11.30 5.80 11.90
N GLU A 36 11.24 7.13 11.87
CA GLU A 36 10.66 7.94 12.93
C GLU A 36 11.26 7.58 14.31
N ASN A 37 10.44 7.12 15.25
CA ASN A 37 10.82 6.64 16.59
C ASN A 37 10.92 5.10 16.68
N CYS A 38 10.92 4.40 15.55
CA CYS A 38 11.02 2.94 15.45
C CYS A 38 12.13 2.51 14.48
N TYR A 39 12.11 1.21 14.15
CA TYR A 39 12.92 0.59 13.11
C TYR A 39 12.01 -0.18 12.15
N ILE A 40 12.35 -0.14 10.86
CA ILE A 40 11.80 -1.06 9.86
C ILE A 40 12.83 -2.17 9.69
N ALA A 41 12.43 -3.41 9.96
CA ALA A 41 13.20 -4.58 9.56
C ALA A 41 12.72 -5.03 8.19
N VAL A 42 13.62 -5.06 7.22
CA VAL A 42 13.40 -5.60 5.88
C VAL A 42 14.13 -6.92 5.80
N LEU A 43 13.40 -7.96 5.41
CA LEU A 43 13.93 -9.29 5.17
C LEU A 43 13.80 -9.62 3.69
N GLU A 44 14.89 -10.10 3.11
CA GLU A 44 14.98 -10.48 1.70
C GLU A 44 15.39 -11.96 1.57
N ILE A 45 14.57 -12.70 0.84
CA ILE A 45 14.72 -14.13 0.56
C ILE A 45 14.90 -14.26 -0.95
N PRO A 46 15.94 -14.94 -1.46
CA PRO A 46 16.06 -15.25 -2.87
C PRO A 46 14.85 -16.04 -3.37
N ASP A 47 14.24 -15.64 -4.48
CA ASP A 47 13.09 -16.34 -5.06
C ASP A 47 13.40 -17.80 -5.43
N GLU A 48 14.65 -18.08 -5.79
CA GLU A 48 15.17 -19.41 -6.11
C GLU A 48 15.22 -20.34 -4.89
N ASP A 49 15.24 -19.82 -3.67
CA ASP A 49 15.22 -20.66 -2.47
C ASP A 49 13.88 -21.37 -2.28
N PHE A 50 12.79 -20.79 -2.76
CA PHE A 50 11.47 -21.43 -2.71
C PHE A 50 11.36 -22.62 -3.67
N GLU A 51 12.22 -22.73 -4.69
CA GLU A 51 12.29 -23.91 -5.55
C GLU A 51 12.77 -25.15 -4.77
N LYS A 52 13.58 -24.96 -3.72
CA LYS A 52 14.06 -26.04 -2.86
C LYS A 52 12.93 -26.72 -2.08
N LEU A 53 11.80 -26.03 -1.92
CA LEU A 53 10.63 -26.50 -1.19
C LEU A 53 9.62 -27.22 -2.10
N VAL A 54 9.86 -27.24 -3.41
CA VAL A 54 9.04 -27.99 -4.37
C VAL A 54 9.22 -29.49 -4.09
N GLY A 55 8.10 -30.17 -3.83
CA GLY A 55 8.07 -31.56 -3.33
C GLY A 55 7.57 -31.68 -1.90
N ILE A 56 7.71 -30.63 -1.09
CA ILE A 56 6.94 -30.43 0.15
C ILE A 56 5.64 -29.69 -0.20
N PHE A 57 5.75 -28.64 -1.01
CA PHE A 57 4.64 -27.93 -1.63
C PHE A 57 4.48 -28.35 -3.09
N GLN A 58 3.29 -28.18 -3.65
CA GLN A 58 2.96 -28.53 -5.04
C GLN A 58 3.63 -27.60 -6.04
N SER A 59 3.86 -26.34 -5.66
CA SER A 59 4.59 -25.37 -6.49
C SER A 59 5.37 -24.35 -5.65
N LYS A 60 6.26 -23.62 -6.32
CA LYS A 60 6.96 -22.48 -5.73
C LYS A 60 5.99 -21.41 -5.21
N GLU A 61 4.95 -21.10 -5.98
CA GLU A 61 3.94 -20.11 -5.62
C GLU A 61 3.18 -20.52 -4.35
N GLU A 62 2.87 -21.81 -4.21
CA GLU A 62 2.25 -22.34 -2.99
C GLU A 62 3.20 -22.20 -1.78
N ALA A 63 4.48 -22.55 -1.94
CA ALA A 63 5.48 -22.38 -0.88
C ALA A 63 5.63 -20.91 -0.46
N MET A 64 5.70 -20.00 -1.43
CA MET A 64 5.75 -18.55 -1.20
C MET A 64 4.49 -18.05 -0.48
N GLY A 65 3.31 -18.53 -0.86
CA GLY A 65 2.04 -18.17 -0.23
C GLY A 65 1.93 -18.68 1.22
N ALA A 66 2.36 -19.92 1.47
CA ALA A 66 2.40 -20.50 2.81
C ALA A 66 3.40 -19.77 3.72
N PHE A 67 4.57 -19.45 3.19
CA PHE A 67 5.59 -18.65 3.88
C PHE A 67 5.05 -17.28 4.28
N LEU A 68 4.44 -16.56 3.32
CA LEU A 68 3.89 -15.24 3.59
C LEU A 68 2.76 -15.29 4.63
N SER A 69 1.88 -16.28 4.53
CA SER A 69 0.77 -16.45 5.49
C SER A 69 1.30 -16.61 6.92
N ASN A 70 2.31 -17.45 7.12
CA ASN A 70 2.98 -17.60 8.40
C ASN A 70 3.68 -16.29 8.84
N ALA A 71 4.42 -15.63 7.93
CA ALA A 71 5.07 -14.36 8.24
C ALA A 71 4.07 -13.26 8.69
N MET A 72 2.90 -13.21 8.07
CA MET A 72 1.83 -12.27 8.41
C MET A 72 1.28 -12.47 9.83
N GLU A 73 1.23 -13.71 10.33
CA GLU A 73 0.87 -13.99 11.73
C GLU A 73 1.85 -13.36 12.73
N TYR A 74 3.11 -13.19 12.32
CA TYR A 74 4.15 -12.51 13.09
C TYR A 74 4.22 -11.01 12.79
N GLY A 75 3.27 -10.48 12.00
CA GLY A 75 3.17 -9.06 11.66
C GLY A 75 4.16 -8.59 10.60
N TRP A 76 4.63 -9.49 9.74
CA TRP A 76 5.35 -9.12 8.52
C TRP A 76 4.37 -8.89 7.38
N GLU A 77 4.73 -7.98 6.48
CA GLU A 77 3.98 -7.72 5.24
C GLU A 77 4.93 -7.68 4.04
N ILE A 78 4.42 -7.91 2.84
CA ILE A 78 5.21 -7.74 1.61
C ILE A 78 5.68 -6.28 1.52
N VAL A 79 6.95 -6.07 1.15
CA VAL A 79 7.42 -4.76 0.68
C VAL A 79 6.77 -4.53 -0.69
N PRO A 80 5.88 -3.53 -0.84
CA PRO A 80 5.12 -3.40 -2.06
C PRO A 80 6.01 -2.86 -3.19
N GLU A 81 6.16 -3.66 -4.24
CA GLU A 81 6.98 -3.29 -5.40
C GLU A 81 6.20 -2.48 -6.46
N SER A 82 4.87 -2.49 -6.36
CA SER A 82 3.97 -1.75 -7.23
C SER A 82 2.78 -1.19 -6.45
N TYR A 83 2.11 -0.20 -7.01
CA TYR A 83 0.90 0.37 -6.42
C TYR A 83 -0.11 0.77 -7.48
N VAL A 84 -1.36 0.88 -7.05
CA VAL A 84 -2.45 1.47 -7.83
C VAL A 84 -3.09 2.60 -7.03
N ILE A 85 -3.42 3.70 -7.70
CA ILE A 85 -4.20 4.78 -7.10
C ILE A 85 -5.67 4.47 -7.28
N TYR A 86 -6.44 4.65 -6.22
CA TYR A 86 -7.88 4.44 -6.22
C TYR A 86 -8.61 5.72 -5.79
N HIS A 87 -9.68 6.03 -6.52
CA HIS A 87 -10.63 7.06 -6.13
C HIS A 87 -12.02 6.70 -6.65
N ALA A 88 -13.05 7.22 -6.00
CA ALA A 88 -14.43 7.06 -6.44
C ALA A 88 -15.24 8.31 -6.12
N HIS A 89 -16.25 8.59 -6.94
CA HIS A 89 -17.18 9.69 -6.74
C HIS A 89 -18.55 9.36 -7.33
N PHE A 90 -19.54 10.17 -6.97
CA PHE A 90 -20.86 10.11 -7.59
C PHE A 90 -21.00 11.12 -8.72
N GLU A 91 -21.52 10.66 -9.85
CA GLU A 91 -21.96 11.49 -10.97
C GLU A 91 -23.41 11.09 -11.30
N ASP A 92 -24.35 12.04 -11.27
CA ASP A 92 -25.79 11.81 -11.49
C ASP A 92 -26.38 10.61 -10.69
N ASN A 93 -26.07 10.54 -9.39
CA ASN A 93 -26.45 9.44 -8.47
C ASN A 93 -25.87 8.06 -8.82
N LYS A 94 -24.91 7.98 -9.74
CA LYS A 94 -24.18 6.74 -10.04
C LYS A 94 -22.78 6.82 -9.47
N LEU A 95 -22.37 5.77 -8.79
CA LEU A 95 -20.99 5.63 -8.33
C LEU A 95 -20.10 5.28 -9.52
N PHE A 96 -19.05 6.08 -9.70
CA PHE A 96 -17.94 5.80 -10.60
C PHE A 96 -16.67 5.64 -9.76
N ALA A 97 -15.91 4.61 -10.10
CA ALA A 97 -14.69 4.23 -9.43
C ALA A 97 -13.55 4.13 -10.45
N GLY A 98 -12.36 4.52 -10.04
CA GLY A 98 -11.24 4.67 -10.96
C GLY A 98 -9.95 4.13 -10.38
N LEU A 99 -9.16 3.50 -11.25
CA LEU A 99 -7.85 2.96 -10.93
C LEU A 99 -6.79 3.60 -11.82
N LEU A 100 -5.66 3.97 -11.23
CA LEU A 100 -4.50 4.46 -11.98
C LEU A 100 -3.22 3.75 -11.50
N PRO A 101 -2.75 2.73 -12.23
CA PRO A 101 -1.40 2.19 -12.04
C PRO A 101 -0.33 3.24 -12.41
N LYS A 102 0.85 3.16 -11.77
CA LYS A 102 1.92 4.16 -11.90
C LYS A 102 2.25 4.56 -13.35
N ASP A 103 2.31 3.60 -14.26
CA ASP A 103 2.75 3.81 -15.65
C ASP A 103 1.65 3.44 -16.66
N SER A 104 0.39 3.73 -16.35
CA SER A 104 -0.75 3.37 -17.18
C SER A 104 -1.76 4.51 -17.31
N ASN A 105 -2.74 4.33 -18.19
CA ASN A 105 -3.89 5.23 -18.25
C ASN A 105 -4.89 4.89 -17.14
N PRO A 106 -5.66 5.88 -16.66
CA PRO A 106 -6.79 5.63 -15.77
C PRO A 106 -7.77 4.63 -16.39
N ALA A 107 -8.22 3.68 -15.58
CA ALA A 107 -9.33 2.80 -15.91
C ALA A 107 -10.54 3.19 -15.04
N ILE A 108 -11.67 3.45 -15.68
CA ILE A 108 -12.91 3.91 -15.03
C ILE A 108 -13.95 2.80 -15.08
N PHE A 109 -14.63 2.59 -13.96
CA PHE A 109 -15.60 1.54 -13.75
C PHE A 109 -16.88 2.17 -13.17
N ASP A 110 -18.02 1.78 -13.71
CA ASP A 110 -19.30 2.13 -13.09
C ASP A 110 -19.65 1.14 -11.96
N HIS A 111 -20.72 1.45 -11.21
CA HIS A 111 -21.24 0.63 -10.13
C HIS A 111 -21.57 -0.84 -10.51
N LEU A 112 -21.82 -1.16 -11.78
CA LEU A 112 -22.11 -2.54 -12.24
C LEU A 112 -20.84 -3.37 -12.45
N HIS A 113 -19.67 -2.72 -12.55
CA HIS A 113 -18.40 -3.36 -12.86
C HIS A 113 -17.38 -3.27 -11.72
N LEU A 114 -17.82 -3.00 -10.49
CA LEU A 114 -16.96 -2.91 -9.31
C LEU A 114 -16.18 -4.20 -9.03
N GLU A 115 -16.75 -5.39 -9.27
CA GLU A 115 -16.02 -6.66 -9.10
C GLU A 115 -14.82 -6.77 -10.06
N ASN A 116 -14.98 -6.30 -11.29
CA ASN A 116 -13.87 -6.29 -12.26
C ASN A 116 -12.79 -5.30 -11.82
N MET A 117 -13.19 -4.13 -11.31
CA MET A 117 -12.26 -3.18 -10.71
C MET A 117 -11.50 -3.81 -9.53
N VAL A 118 -12.18 -4.52 -8.62
CA VAL A 118 -11.55 -5.20 -7.48
C VAL A 118 -10.55 -6.24 -7.95
N LYS A 119 -10.87 -7.05 -8.97
CA LYS A 119 -9.93 -8.01 -9.56
C LYS A 119 -8.69 -7.33 -10.12
N GLU A 120 -8.84 -6.17 -10.76
CA GLU A 120 -7.71 -5.38 -11.25
C GLU A 120 -6.89 -4.78 -10.10
N MET A 121 -7.55 -4.24 -9.07
CA MET A 121 -6.93 -3.67 -7.88
C MET A 121 -6.14 -4.72 -7.09
N ALA A 122 -6.66 -5.94 -6.96
CA ALA A 122 -6.07 -7.02 -6.18
C ALA A 122 -4.67 -7.44 -6.65
N LYS A 123 -4.34 -7.19 -7.93
CA LYS A 123 -3.02 -7.44 -8.53
C LYS A 123 -1.91 -6.59 -7.93
N TYR A 124 -2.26 -5.50 -7.25
CA TYR A 124 -1.31 -4.58 -6.66
C TYR A 124 -1.17 -4.86 -5.15
N PRO A 125 0.06 -4.88 -4.60
CA PRO A 125 0.30 -5.06 -3.17
C PRO A 125 -0.02 -3.79 -2.36
N ARG A 126 -0.13 -2.62 -3.02
CA ARG A 126 -0.38 -1.33 -2.38
C ARG A 126 -1.47 -0.56 -3.13
N VAL A 127 -2.43 -0.03 -2.37
CA VAL A 127 -3.52 0.81 -2.88
C VAL A 127 -3.37 2.21 -2.27
N VAL A 128 -3.13 3.20 -3.11
CA VAL A 128 -2.99 4.60 -2.69
C VAL A 128 -4.34 5.29 -2.81
N VAL A 129 -4.77 5.92 -1.73
CA VAL A 129 -6.00 6.72 -1.70
C VAL A 129 -5.71 8.08 -1.07
N TYR A 130 -6.49 9.08 -1.47
CA TYR A 130 -6.40 10.39 -0.84
C TYR A 130 -6.99 10.37 0.58
N SER A 131 -8.28 10.01 0.66
CA SER A 131 -9.04 9.87 1.91
C SER A 131 -9.50 8.42 2.09
N TYR A 132 -9.70 7.99 3.33
CA TYR A 132 -10.30 6.69 3.63
C TYR A 132 -11.76 6.61 3.19
N ASP A 133 -12.46 7.74 3.05
CA ASP A 133 -13.89 7.78 2.71
C ASP A 133 -14.21 7.02 1.42
N VAL A 134 -13.35 7.11 0.41
CA VAL A 134 -13.58 6.41 -0.87
C VAL A 134 -13.44 4.89 -0.74
N VAL A 135 -12.69 4.39 0.23
CA VAL A 135 -12.50 2.94 0.45
C VAL A 135 -13.81 2.29 0.93
N THR A 136 -14.65 3.06 1.63
CA THR A 136 -15.93 2.54 2.15
C THR A 136 -16.83 1.99 1.05
N TYR A 137 -16.70 2.50 -0.19
CA TYR A 137 -17.50 2.04 -1.33
C TYR A 137 -17.13 0.65 -1.86
N ILE A 138 -15.95 0.14 -1.52
CA ILE A 138 -15.45 -1.16 -2.01
C ILE A 138 -15.22 -2.17 -0.89
N LYS A 139 -15.36 -1.74 0.37
CA LYS A 139 -15.02 -2.56 1.54
C LYS A 139 -15.86 -3.83 1.64
N ASP A 140 -17.13 -3.77 1.23
CA ASP A 140 -18.03 -4.92 1.24
C ASP A 140 -17.63 -6.00 0.22
N VAL A 141 -16.98 -5.60 -0.88
CA VAL A 141 -16.56 -6.49 -1.97
C VAL A 141 -15.08 -6.87 -1.85
N TYR A 142 -14.27 -6.01 -1.22
CA TYR A 142 -12.85 -6.23 -1.02
C TYR A 142 -12.38 -5.86 0.41
N PRO A 143 -12.73 -6.66 1.43
CA PRO A 143 -12.39 -6.37 2.83
C PRO A 143 -10.88 -6.28 3.09
N GLU A 144 -10.08 -7.06 2.35
CA GLU A 144 -8.63 -7.11 2.50
C GLU A 144 -7.92 -5.82 2.04
N VAL A 145 -8.63 -4.87 1.42
CA VAL A 145 -8.03 -3.61 0.97
C VAL A 145 -7.35 -2.85 2.11
N ASP A 146 -7.88 -2.93 3.33
CA ASP A 146 -7.37 -2.22 4.52
C ASP A 146 -5.89 -2.52 4.79
N SER A 147 -5.43 -3.77 4.55
CA SER A 147 -4.03 -4.18 4.74
C SER A 147 -3.09 -3.66 3.64
N LYS A 148 -3.66 -3.11 2.56
CA LYS A 148 -2.92 -2.58 1.41
C LYS A 148 -2.93 -1.07 1.33
N LEU A 149 -3.66 -0.36 2.19
CA LEU A 149 -3.89 1.07 2.04
C LEU A 149 -2.67 1.94 2.38
N TYR A 150 -2.44 2.93 1.53
CA TYR A 150 -1.68 4.13 1.86
C TYR A 150 -2.63 5.33 1.71
N VAL A 151 -2.87 6.02 2.83
CA VAL A 151 -3.86 7.09 2.92
C VAL A 151 -3.14 8.43 3.07
N ILE A 152 -3.15 9.25 2.03
CA ILE A 152 -2.39 10.53 1.98
C ILE A 152 -2.82 11.48 3.11
N THR A 153 -4.12 11.64 3.32
CA THR A 153 -4.67 12.52 4.38
C THR A 153 -4.21 12.10 5.78
N ARG A 154 -4.04 10.80 6.04
CA ARG A 154 -3.49 10.29 7.32
C ARG A 154 -2.05 10.75 7.51
N GLU A 155 -1.23 10.67 6.46
CA GLU A 155 0.18 11.07 6.52
C GLU A 155 0.34 12.59 6.67
N ILE A 156 -0.49 13.39 5.99
CA ILE A 156 -0.52 14.84 6.17
C ILE A 156 -0.93 15.19 7.62
N SER A 157 -2.00 14.56 8.12
CA SER A 157 -2.57 14.86 9.44
C SER A 157 -1.62 14.51 10.59
N LYS A 158 -0.80 13.46 10.46
CA LYS A 158 0.23 13.12 11.46
C LYS A 158 1.21 14.26 11.71
N VAL A 159 1.56 15.01 10.65
CA VAL A 159 2.57 16.08 10.73
C VAL A 159 1.94 17.44 11.01
N LYS A 160 0.76 17.71 10.45
CA LYS A 160 0.13 19.05 10.49
C LYS A 160 -1.07 19.14 11.45
N GLY A 161 -1.55 18.02 11.98
CA GLY A 161 -2.74 17.94 12.82
C GLY A 161 -4.07 18.03 12.05
N TYR A 162 -4.01 18.29 10.73
CA TYR A 162 -5.14 18.32 9.82
C TYR A 162 -4.67 17.98 8.40
N ALA A 163 -5.57 17.53 7.53
CA ALA A 163 -5.33 17.39 6.10
C ALA A 163 -6.40 18.16 5.32
N PRO A 164 -6.02 19.00 4.34
CA PRO A 164 -6.99 19.62 3.44
C PRO A 164 -7.78 18.57 2.65
N ASP A 165 -8.91 18.95 2.06
CA ASP A 165 -9.60 18.10 1.08
C ASP A 165 -8.87 18.11 -0.28
N LEU A 166 -9.15 17.12 -1.13
CA LEU A 166 -8.47 17.01 -2.44
C LEU A 166 -8.72 18.26 -3.30
N GLU A 167 -9.95 18.78 -3.26
CA GLU A 167 -10.38 19.99 -3.94
C GLU A 167 -9.67 21.24 -3.39
N GLN A 168 -9.39 21.30 -2.08
CA GLN A 168 -8.65 22.40 -1.47
C GLN A 168 -7.17 22.38 -1.91
N LEU A 169 -6.55 21.21 -1.98
CA LEU A 169 -5.20 21.07 -2.55
C LEU A 169 -5.18 21.48 -4.02
N ALA A 170 -6.17 21.06 -4.80
CA ALA A 170 -6.22 21.43 -6.22
C ALA A 170 -6.28 22.95 -6.43
N GLN A 171 -7.04 23.67 -5.59
CA GLN A 171 -7.07 25.14 -5.59
C GLN A 171 -5.69 25.76 -5.31
N ILE A 172 -4.94 25.22 -4.34
CA ILE A 172 -3.57 25.68 -4.03
C ILE A 172 -2.64 25.49 -5.25
N TYR A 173 -2.83 24.40 -6.00
CA TYR A 173 -2.04 24.08 -7.18
C TYR A 173 -2.57 24.73 -8.47
N GLY A 174 -3.72 25.41 -8.44
CA GLY A 174 -4.37 25.95 -9.63
C GLY A 174 -4.84 24.86 -10.61
N VAL A 175 -5.10 23.65 -10.12
CA VAL A 175 -5.55 22.49 -10.91
C VAL A 175 -7.07 22.39 -10.83
N ASN A 176 -7.70 22.05 -11.95
CA ASN A 176 -9.15 21.82 -12.03
C ASN A 176 -9.44 20.31 -12.00
N LEU A 177 -10.27 19.85 -11.08
CA LEU A 177 -10.60 18.43 -10.87
C LEU A 177 -12.03 18.12 -11.35
N GLN A 178 -12.27 18.21 -12.66
CA GLN A 178 -13.63 18.01 -13.19
C GLN A 178 -13.97 16.53 -13.36
N SER A 179 -13.01 15.71 -13.78
CA SER A 179 -13.21 14.30 -14.07
C SER A 179 -12.58 13.38 -13.01
N LEU A 180 -12.98 12.11 -13.00
CA LEU A 180 -12.34 11.09 -12.15
C LEU A 180 -10.87 10.92 -12.54
N GLU A 181 -10.56 11.04 -13.83
CA GLU A 181 -9.20 10.96 -14.35
C GLU A 181 -8.33 12.09 -13.81
N ASP A 182 -8.84 13.32 -13.76
CA ASP A 182 -8.12 14.47 -13.20
C ASP A 182 -7.78 14.22 -11.73
N LYS A 183 -8.75 13.70 -10.96
CA LYS A 183 -8.56 13.36 -9.54
C LYS A 183 -7.48 12.29 -9.35
N LEU A 184 -7.52 11.22 -10.13
CA LEU A 184 -6.51 10.14 -10.07
C LEU A 184 -5.11 10.66 -10.40
N ARG A 185 -4.98 11.44 -11.48
CA ARG A 185 -3.69 12.02 -11.89
C ARG A 185 -3.17 12.99 -10.85
N PHE A 186 -4.04 13.82 -10.28
CA PHE A 186 -3.64 14.75 -9.23
C PHE A 186 -3.14 14.01 -7.98
N ILE A 187 -3.81 12.94 -7.56
CA ILE A 187 -3.33 12.07 -6.46
C ILE A 187 -1.96 11.46 -6.78
N GLN A 188 -1.72 11.07 -8.04
CA GLN A 188 -0.41 10.56 -8.48
C GLN A 188 0.69 11.61 -8.36
N GLU A 189 0.39 12.87 -8.65
CA GLU A 189 1.34 13.96 -8.50
C GLU A 189 1.69 14.19 -7.02
N LEU A 190 0.71 14.10 -6.11
CA LEU A 190 0.91 14.31 -4.67
C LEU A 190 1.90 13.32 -4.04
N ILE A 191 1.95 12.07 -4.54
CA ILE A 191 2.87 11.04 -4.02
C ILE A 191 4.25 11.05 -4.68
N THR A 192 4.45 11.84 -5.73
CA THR A 192 5.72 11.92 -6.47
C THR A 192 6.50 13.21 -6.21
N LYS A 193 5.88 14.22 -5.58
CA LYS A 193 6.46 15.53 -5.32
C LYS A 193 6.13 15.99 -3.89
N PRO A 194 6.91 16.92 -3.31
CA PRO A 194 6.50 17.60 -2.09
C PRO A 194 5.13 18.26 -2.22
N ILE A 195 4.28 18.07 -1.21
CA ILE A 195 2.94 18.66 -1.16
C ILE A 195 3.05 20.08 -0.63
N LYS A 196 2.56 21.04 -1.41
CA LYS A 196 2.44 22.45 -1.02
C LYS A 196 1.21 22.62 -0.15
N LEU A 197 1.43 23.11 1.06
CA LEU A 197 0.40 23.49 2.02
C LEU A 197 0.54 24.99 2.32
N LYS A 198 -0.47 25.58 2.98
CA LYS A 198 -0.43 27.00 3.35
C LYS A 198 0.78 27.36 4.21
N ASP A 199 1.21 26.43 5.05
CA ASP A 199 2.29 26.63 6.03
C ASP A 199 3.60 25.93 5.62
N GLY A 200 3.83 25.78 4.31
CA GLY A 200 5.07 25.23 3.73
C GLY A 200 4.88 23.92 2.96
N GLU A 201 5.99 23.26 2.66
CA GLU A 201 5.99 22.00 1.90
C GLU A 201 6.12 20.78 2.82
N LEU A 202 5.49 19.68 2.43
CA LEU A 202 5.54 18.40 3.13
C LEU A 202 5.97 17.31 2.16
N GLN A 203 7.08 16.64 2.45
CA GLN A 203 7.45 15.41 1.77
C GLN A 203 6.66 14.25 2.40
N LEU A 204 5.85 13.58 1.59
CA LEU A 204 5.18 12.36 2.02
C LEU A 204 6.20 11.23 2.26
N PRO A 205 5.99 10.38 3.29
CA PRO A 205 6.69 9.11 3.41
C PRO A 205 6.53 8.27 2.12
N PRO A 206 7.49 7.41 1.79
CA PRO A 206 7.41 6.62 0.57
C PRO A 206 6.23 5.65 0.61
N VAL A 207 5.64 5.36 -0.56
CA VAL A 207 4.44 4.50 -0.69
C VAL A 207 4.69 3.05 -0.27
N ASP A 208 5.96 2.65 -0.26
CA ASP A 208 6.40 1.32 0.15
C ASP A 208 6.60 1.14 1.64
N LYS A 209 6.34 2.18 2.43
CA LYS A 209 6.40 2.08 3.88
C LYS A 209 5.47 0.98 4.43
N PRO A 210 5.76 0.47 5.64
CA PRO A 210 4.85 -0.41 6.35
C PRO A 210 3.46 0.22 6.58
N THR A 211 2.43 -0.61 6.57
CA THR A 211 1.06 -0.20 6.94
C THR A 211 0.89 -0.07 8.44
N ILE A 212 1.62 -0.90 9.21
CA ILE A 212 1.68 -0.80 10.66
C ILE A 212 2.38 0.50 11.03
N THR A 213 1.77 1.28 11.90
CA THR A 213 2.34 2.55 12.35
C THR A 213 3.21 2.34 13.58
N CYS A 214 4.30 3.08 13.62
CA CYS A 214 4.83 3.65 14.85
C CYS A 214 3.76 4.51 15.55
#